data_AF-A0A6I8PCG6-F1
#
_entry.id   AF-A0A6I8PCG6-F1
#
_cell.length_a   1.000
_cell.length_b   1.000
_cell.length_c   1.000
_cell.angle_alpha   90.00
_cell.angle_beta   90.00
_cell.angle_gamma   90.00
#
_symmetry.space_group_name_H-M   'P 1'
#
loop_
_entity.id
_entity.type
_entity.pdbx_description
1 polymer ?
#
loop_
_entity_poly.entity_id
_entity_poly.type
_entity_poly.pdbx_seq_one_letter_code
_entity_poly.pdbx_strand_id
1 'polypeptide(L)'
;MPSFRSAPTKPLIGRWPASSSLCHPRRGGGGGWGQPGRERGRRGTEGEAGGGEGRWGGGVAHARGAAGSRCSPLPRAATVRPQPCSGTSGEMWWLPAMLLLLLSSVCRGSAQLLFDSPRLVEKNACNHSVLLPCSVTNIELNNIRAMFVRWKYKGRDIYTFDGFQDKVTISNDFQSASIFVPDILSGNSSLRLSDDDAVLGNYTCEVTEANREGEIIVELRYHVVSWFNPKENILIVIFPILAILLSWGQFGIVTLKYKANCPSEKTFGLIISGIILTLFVIIGAALFIPGEYSIKNASGLGLIVVPTLMLVLLQYCVFMTAFGMTSFAIAILILQLGGYILAAVGLSLCVMVCAPTQGPLLISGLAIIALAELLGLVYMKFKASNQKPPQPPRNK
;
A
#
# COMPACT_ATOMS: atom_id res chain seq x y z
N MET A 1 8.13 53.04 -28.00
CA MET A 1 7.08 51.99 -28.02
C MET A 1 7.69 50.73 -27.42
N PRO A 2 7.06 50.13 -26.39
CA PRO A 2 7.68 49.94 -25.07
C PRO A 2 8.00 48.45 -24.79
N SER A 3 9.04 48.05 -24.06
CA SER A 3 9.39 48.24 -22.62
C SER A 3 8.28 47.84 -21.64
N PHE A 4 8.44 46.69 -20.97
CA PHE A 4 7.96 46.55 -19.59
C PHE A 4 8.96 45.78 -18.71
N ARG A 5 9.45 46.51 -17.71
CA ARG A 5 10.14 46.05 -16.50
C ARG A 5 9.11 45.58 -15.47
N SER A 6 9.56 44.68 -14.58
CA SER A 6 9.22 44.53 -13.15
C SER A 6 7.75 44.14 -12.82
N ALA A 7 7.41 43.35 -11.81
CA ALA A 7 8.05 43.02 -10.52
C ALA A 7 7.33 41.78 -9.90
N PRO A 8 7.71 41.31 -8.69
CA PRO A 8 7.56 39.94 -8.22
C PRO A 8 6.34 39.69 -7.30
N THR A 9 5.87 38.45 -7.24
CA THR A 9 4.98 37.96 -6.18
C THR A 9 5.78 37.21 -5.11
N LYS A 10 5.89 37.84 -3.93
CA LYS A 10 6.40 37.26 -2.69
C LYS A 10 5.36 36.33 -2.02
N PRO A 11 5.79 35.45 -1.11
CA PRO A 11 4.99 34.35 -0.57
C PRO A 11 4.06 34.80 0.56
N LEU A 12 2.89 34.16 0.66
CA LEU A 12 1.98 34.31 1.80
C LEU A 12 2.54 33.54 3.01
N ILE A 13 3.07 34.33 3.94
CA ILE A 13 3.37 33.97 5.32
C ILE A 13 2.03 33.87 6.06
N GLY A 14 1.66 32.66 6.46
CA GLY A 14 0.61 32.41 7.44
C GLY A 14 1.22 32.04 8.78
N ARG A 15 1.43 33.03 9.65
CA ARG A 15 1.64 32.84 11.10
C ARG A 15 0.28 32.56 11.74
N TRP A 16 0.18 31.49 12.52
CA TRP A 16 -0.74 31.41 13.66
C TRP A 16 0.06 31.06 14.93
N PRO A 17 -0.38 31.55 16.10
CA PRO A 17 0.49 31.79 17.24
C PRO A 17 0.60 30.58 18.16
N ALA A 18 1.74 30.56 18.86
CA ALA A 18 1.93 29.79 20.07
C ALA A 18 1.09 30.40 21.21
N SER A 19 0.37 29.55 21.94
CA SER A 19 0.09 29.76 23.36
C SER A 19 0.30 28.44 24.11
N SER A 20 1.28 28.51 24.99
CA SER A 20 1.68 27.53 25.97
C SER A 20 0.75 27.53 27.18
N SER A 21 0.43 26.35 27.73
CA SER A 21 0.30 26.18 29.19
C SER A 21 0.65 24.76 29.63
N LEU A 22 1.48 24.74 30.66
CA LEU A 22 2.01 23.60 31.41
C LEU A 22 0.90 22.77 32.10
N CYS A 23 1.13 21.46 32.28
CA CYS A 23 1.35 20.87 33.62
C CYS A 23 1.64 19.35 33.57
N HIS A 24 2.52 18.94 34.48
CA HIS A 24 3.07 17.59 34.72
C HIS A 24 2.07 16.62 35.41
N PRO A 25 2.43 15.33 35.60
CA PRO A 25 1.51 14.21 35.82
C PRO A 25 1.20 13.95 37.30
N ARG A 26 0.14 13.17 37.56
CA ARG A 26 0.00 12.41 38.81
C ARG A 26 -0.72 11.07 38.63
N ARG A 27 -0.15 10.07 39.29
CA ARG A 27 -0.66 8.72 39.53
C ARG A 27 -1.93 8.71 40.38
N GLY A 28 -2.78 7.71 40.11
CA GLY A 28 -3.24 6.75 41.12
C GLY A 28 -4.64 6.95 41.71
N GLY A 29 -5.44 5.88 41.66
CA GLY A 29 -6.44 5.58 42.70
C GLY A 29 -7.87 5.29 42.24
N GLY A 30 -8.18 4.00 42.05
CA GLY A 30 -9.27 3.32 42.77
C GLY A 30 -10.74 3.65 42.48
N GLY A 31 -11.45 2.63 41.96
CA GLY A 31 -12.76 2.21 42.47
C GLY A 31 -14.00 2.78 41.78
N GLY A 32 -14.94 1.90 41.44
CA GLY A 32 -16.32 2.30 41.16
C GLY A 32 -17.04 1.44 40.14
N TRP A 33 -17.89 0.56 40.64
CA TRP A 33 -18.77 -0.35 39.91
C TRP A 33 -19.79 0.36 39.01
N GLY A 34 -20.23 -0.31 37.93
CA GLY A 34 -21.47 0.02 37.23
C GLY A 34 -21.59 -0.64 35.85
N GLN A 35 -22.26 -1.80 35.77
CA GLN A 35 -22.90 -2.25 34.52
C GLN A 35 -24.15 -1.38 34.24
N PRO A 36 -24.66 -1.32 32.99
CA PRO A 36 -25.63 -2.33 32.57
C PRO A 36 -25.41 -2.87 31.15
N GLY A 37 -25.56 -4.19 31.02
CA GLY A 37 -25.66 -4.87 29.75
C GLY A 37 -27.11 -4.98 29.25
N ARG A 38 -27.25 -4.72 27.95
CA ARG A 38 -27.93 -5.58 26.95
C ARG A 38 -29.44 -5.81 27.06
N GLU A 39 -30.17 -5.03 26.25
CA GLU A 39 -31.51 -5.38 25.79
C GLU A 39 -31.51 -6.44 24.67
N ARG A 40 -32.25 -7.53 24.95
CA ARG A 40 -33.39 -8.04 24.18
C ARG A 40 -33.18 -8.37 22.67
N GLY A 41 -32.96 -9.66 22.40
CA GLY A 41 -33.11 -10.27 21.06
C GLY A 41 -33.89 -11.58 21.15
N ARG A 42 -35.01 -11.64 20.42
CA ARG A 42 -36.11 -12.61 20.39
C ARG A 42 -35.77 -14.11 20.48
N ARG A 43 -36.66 -14.79 21.23
CA ARG A 43 -37.00 -16.21 21.19
C ARG A 43 -37.91 -16.47 19.96
N GLY A 44 -37.68 -17.58 19.27
CA GLY A 44 -38.50 -18.09 18.18
C GLY A 44 -38.02 -19.49 17.82
N THR A 45 -38.54 -20.47 18.55
CA THR A 45 -38.29 -21.91 18.46
C THR A 45 -39.37 -22.58 17.60
N GLU A 46 -38.95 -23.40 16.65
CA GLU A 46 -39.59 -24.61 16.12
C GLU A 46 -38.44 -25.35 15.40
N GLY A 47 -38.11 -26.62 15.58
CA GLY A 47 -38.80 -27.71 16.24
C GLY A 47 -38.70 -28.94 15.33
N GLU A 48 -37.68 -29.79 15.58
CA GLU A 48 -37.65 -31.25 15.34
C GLU A 48 -37.80 -31.82 13.91
N ALA A 49 -37.29 -33.00 13.51
CA ALA A 49 -36.43 -34.01 14.11
C ALA A 49 -36.02 -35.05 13.02
N GLY A 50 -34.96 -35.82 13.32
CA GLY A 50 -34.68 -37.15 12.74
C GLY A 50 -33.55 -37.17 11.70
N GLY A 51 -32.50 -37.99 11.77
CA GLY A 51 -32.14 -39.04 12.72
C GLY A 51 -31.07 -39.95 12.09
N GLY A 52 -30.02 -40.28 12.86
CA GLY A 52 -29.11 -41.42 12.72
C GLY A 52 -28.01 -41.32 11.64
N GLU A 53 -26.85 -41.96 11.72
CA GLU A 53 -26.09 -42.66 12.76
C GLU A 53 -24.75 -43.05 12.07
N GLY A 54 -23.60 -42.96 12.74
CA GLY A 54 -22.31 -43.34 12.12
C GLY A 54 -21.08 -42.91 12.90
N ARG A 55 -20.59 -43.81 13.74
CA ARG A 55 -19.60 -43.67 14.82
C ARG A 55 -18.26 -44.32 14.45
N TRP A 56 -17.13 -43.66 14.71
CA TRP A 56 -15.79 -44.15 15.16
C TRP A 56 -15.06 -42.87 15.68
N GLY A 57 -14.65 -42.64 16.93
CA GLY A 57 -13.96 -43.45 17.96
C GLY A 57 -12.44 -43.42 17.68
N GLY A 58 -11.50 -42.92 18.47
CA GLY A 58 -11.40 -42.27 19.80
C GLY A 58 -9.96 -41.71 19.93
N GLY A 59 -9.67 -40.75 20.81
CA GLY A 59 -9.12 -41.06 22.14
C GLY A 59 -8.45 -39.83 22.76
N VAL A 60 -8.77 -39.61 24.04
CA VAL A 60 -8.32 -38.54 24.92
C VAL A 60 -7.33 -39.14 25.92
N ALA A 61 -6.27 -38.40 26.29
CA ALA A 61 -5.58 -38.63 27.55
C ALA A 61 -5.27 -37.30 28.24
N HIS A 62 -5.81 -37.18 29.45
CA HIS A 62 -5.65 -36.09 30.42
C HIS A 62 -4.53 -36.48 31.40
N ALA A 63 -3.70 -35.53 31.82
CA ALA A 63 -2.99 -35.65 33.10
C ALA A 63 -2.74 -34.26 33.72
N ARG A 64 -3.31 -34.05 34.91
CA ARG A 64 -2.92 -33.00 35.88
C ARG A 64 -2.03 -33.66 36.93
N GLY A 65 -1.00 -32.96 37.39
CA GLY A 65 -0.22 -33.32 38.58
C GLY A 65 0.74 -32.19 38.95
N ALA A 66 0.61 -31.69 40.17
CA ALA A 66 1.27 -30.51 40.72
C ALA A 66 2.58 -30.84 41.47
N ALA A 67 3.50 -29.87 41.58
CA ALA A 67 4.39 -29.56 42.72
C ALA A 67 5.56 -28.67 42.22
N GLY A 68 5.80 -27.50 42.83
CA GLY A 68 6.92 -27.31 43.76
C GLY A 68 8.09 -26.56 43.09
N SER A 69 8.14 -25.22 43.19
CA SER A 69 8.99 -24.45 44.11
C SER A 69 10.44 -24.20 43.66
N ARG A 70 10.75 -22.90 43.49
CA ARG A 70 12.02 -22.18 43.76
C ARG A 70 13.34 -22.89 43.44
N CYS A 71 14.05 -22.34 42.45
CA CYS A 71 15.52 -22.37 42.43
C CYS A 71 16.07 -21.02 42.92
N SER A 72 16.81 -21.06 44.01
CA SER A 72 17.79 -20.06 44.43
C SER A 72 19.19 -20.73 44.39
N PRO A 73 20.28 -20.03 44.73
CA PRO A 73 21.41 -19.75 43.84
C PRO A 73 22.57 -20.75 43.96
N LEU A 74 23.54 -20.59 43.06
CA LEU A 74 24.84 -21.29 43.03
C LEU A 74 25.52 -21.38 44.42
N PRO A 75 26.16 -22.52 44.75
CA PRO A 75 26.96 -22.65 45.96
C PRO A 75 28.34 -21.98 45.81
N ARG A 76 28.75 -21.40 46.94
CA ARG A 76 30.07 -20.82 47.20
C ARG A 76 31.18 -21.87 47.04
N ALA A 77 32.26 -21.46 46.37
CA ALA A 77 33.51 -22.21 46.30
C ALA A 77 34.11 -22.43 47.70
N ALA A 78 34.48 -23.68 47.96
CA ALA A 78 35.17 -24.09 49.17
C ALA A 78 36.64 -23.65 49.14
N THR A 79 37.05 -23.09 50.27
CA THR A 79 38.38 -22.65 50.63
C THR A 79 39.32 -23.84 50.82
N VAL A 80 40.31 -24.00 49.94
CA VAL A 80 41.47 -24.88 50.16
C VAL A 80 42.61 -24.04 50.72
N ARG A 81 43.04 -24.34 51.95
CA ARG A 81 44.25 -23.78 52.56
C ARG A 81 45.49 -24.49 51.98
N PRO A 82 46.55 -23.77 51.60
CA PRO A 82 47.90 -24.31 51.59
C PRO A 82 48.62 -23.99 52.91
N GLN A 83 49.23 -25.00 53.54
CA GLN A 83 50.20 -24.82 54.62
C GLN A 83 51.61 -24.65 54.04
N PRO A 84 52.52 -23.92 54.71
CA PRO A 84 53.77 -23.44 54.14
C PRO A 84 54.92 -24.42 54.40
N CYS A 85 55.85 -24.51 53.45
CA CYS A 85 57.22 -24.95 53.73
C CYS A 85 58.16 -23.76 53.48
N SER A 86 58.77 -23.29 54.56
CA SER A 86 59.84 -22.31 54.57
C SER A 86 61.12 -22.92 53.99
N GLY A 87 61.79 -22.17 53.13
CA GLY A 87 63.08 -22.55 52.56
C GLY A 87 63.70 -21.37 51.82
N THR A 88 64.61 -20.70 52.51
CA THR A 88 65.40 -19.52 52.13
C THR A 88 66.17 -19.65 50.81
N SER A 89 66.21 -18.56 50.03
CA SER A 89 67.43 -17.82 49.65
C SER A 89 67.30 -17.17 48.25
N GLY A 90 67.74 -15.91 48.17
CA GLY A 90 68.48 -15.37 47.03
C GLY A 90 67.74 -15.07 45.73
N GLU A 91 67.56 -13.76 45.49
CA GLU A 91 67.84 -13.09 44.20
C GLU A 91 66.82 -13.21 43.04
N MET A 92 66.38 -12.02 42.62
CA MET A 92 66.10 -11.60 41.23
C MET A 92 64.85 -12.16 40.50
N TRP A 93 63.65 -11.79 40.98
CA TRP A 93 62.36 -12.03 40.28
C TRP A 93 61.68 -10.75 39.73
N TRP A 94 62.45 -9.72 39.37
CA TRP A 94 61.87 -8.46 38.84
C TRP A 94 61.52 -8.52 37.34
N LEU A 95 62.04 -9.50 36.60
CA LEU A 95 61.84 -9.60 35.13
C LEU A 95 60.56 -10.32 34.69
N PRO A 96 60.12 -11.43 35.32
CA PRO A 96 58.88 -12.13 34.90
C PRO A 96 57.61 -11.37 35.29
N ALA A 97 57.64 -10.67 36.43
CA ALA A 97 56.52 -9.85 36.91
C ALA A 97 56.31 -8.61 36.03
N MET A 98 57.40 -7.99 35.54
CA MET A 98 57.30 -6.86 34.61
C MET A 98 56.82 -7.32 33.23
N LEU A 99 57.19 -8.52 32.78
CA LEU A 99 56.71 -9.10 31.51
C LEU A 99 55.21 -9.44 31.57
N LEU A 100 54.71 -9.97 32.70
CA LEU A 100 53.26 -10.19 32.90
C LEU A 100 52.47 -8.88 33.02
N LEU A 101 53.05 -7.83 33.64
CA LEU A 101 52.43 -6.50 33.68
C LEU A 101 52.38 -5.85 32.29
N LEU A 102 53.41 -6.02 31.46
CA LEU A 102 53.42 -5.55 30.06
C LEU A 102 52.47 -6.34 29.15
N LEU A 103 52.23 -7.63 29.41
CA LEU A 103 51.25 -8.44 28.69
C LEU A 103 49.79 -8.14 29.08
N SER A 104 49.56 -7.55 30.26
CA SER A 104 48.22 -7.15 30.72
C SER A 104 47.75 -5.78 30.21
N SER A 105 48.61 -4.98 29.57
CA SER A 105 48.25 -3.65 29.03
C SER A 105 47.80 -3.64 27.57
N VAL A 106 47.61 -4.80 26.93
CA VAL A 106 47.15 -4.89 25.52
C VAL A 106 45.78 -5.56 25.43
N CYS A 107 44.82 -5.04 26.20
CA CYS A 107 43.40 -5.15 25.88
C CYS A 107 42.83 -3.74 25.74
N ARG A 108 43.31 -2.98 24.74
CA ARG A 108 42.50 -1.90 24.18
C ARG A 108 41.33 -2.57 23.49
N GLY A 109 40.23 -2.77 24.22
CA GLY A 109 38.95 -3.03 23.57
C GLY A 109 38.68 -1.87 22.62
N SER A 110 38.69 -2.15 21.32
CA SER A 110 38.25 -1.16 20.33
C SER A 110 36.77 -0.90 20.62
N ALA A 111 36.45 0.32 21.06
CA ALA A 111 35.07 0.68 21.31
C ALA A 111 34.34 0.71 19.95
N GLN A 112 33.41 -0.24 19.74
CA GLN A 112 32.62 -0.33 18.51
C GLN A 112 31.43 0.63 18.55
N LEU A 113 31.04 1.13 17.38
CA LEU A 113 29.81 1.92 17.23
C LEU A 113 28.58 1.00 17.25
N LEU A 114 27.52 1.44 17.92
CA LEU A 114 26.26 0.72 18.10
C LEU A 114 25.17 1.31 17.21
N PHE A 115 24.56 0.47 16.38
CA PHE A 115 23.53 0.86 15.42
C PHE A 115 22.13 0.54 15.93
N ASP A 116 21.22 1.49 15.76
CA ASP A 116 19.78 1.34 15.97
C ASP A 116 19.05 1.59 14.64
N SER A 117 19.11 0.60 13.75
CA SER A 117 18.47 0.71 12.44
C SER A 117 17.89 -0.64 11.99
N PRO A 118 16.76 -0.62 11.27
CA PRO A 118 16.16 -1.84 10.76
C PRO A 118 17.04 -2.45 9.68
N ARG A 119 17.11 -3.78 9.66
CA ARG A 119 17.93 -4.55 8.70
C ARG A 119 17.24 -4.79 7.37
N LEU A 120 15.96 -4.46 7.26
CA LEU A 120 15.14 -4.68 6.06
C LEU A 120 14.40 -3.39 5.73
N VAL A 121 14.49 -2.99 4.46
CA VAL A 121 13.72 -1.90 3.86
C VAL A 121 12.98 -2.46 2.65
N GLU A 122 11.71 -2.15 2.54
CA GLU A 122 10.88 -2.57 1.42
C GLU A 122 10.62 -1.39 0.48
N LYS A 123 10.78 -1.62 -0.83
CA LYS A 123 10.34 -0.71 -1.88
C LYS A 123 9.24 -1.33 -2.72
N ASN A 124 8.37 -0.49 -3.27
CA ASN A 124 7.31 -0.87 -4.19
C ASN A 124 7.38 0.01 -5.46
N ALA A 125 6.52 -0.26 -6.45
CA ALA A 125 6.42 0.53 -7.68
C ALA A 125 6.13 2.04 -7.47
N CYS A 126 5.70 2.43 -6.27
CA CYS A 126 5.28 3.79 -5.96
C CYS A 126 6.37 4.64 -5.30
N ASN A 127 7.44 4.01 -4.81
CA ASN A 127 8.51 4.71 -4.11
C ASN A 127 9.48 5.35 -5.10
N HIS A 128 9.33 6.65 -5.36
CA HIS A 128 10.26 7.41 -6.21
C HIS A 128 11.67 7.57 -5.61
N SER A 129 11.79 7.43 -4.30
CA SER A 129 13.07 7.45 -3.58
C SER A 129 13.03 6.48 -2.41
N VAL A 130 14.16 5.86 -2.11
CA VAL A 130 14.35 4.95 -0.99
C VAL A 130 15.28 5.58 0.03
N LEU A 131 14.96 5.42 1.32
CA LEU A 131 15.84 5.79 2.42
C LEU A 131 16.33 4.52 3.10
N LEU A 132 17.62 4.25 3.01
CA LEU A 132 18.29 3.18 3.74
C LEU A 132 18.76 3.73 5.09
N PRO A 133 18.18 3.27 6.21
CA PRO A 133 18.47 3.83 7.52
C PRO A 133 19.83 3.38 8.02
N CYS A 134 20.57 4.32 8.59
CA CYS A 134 21.80 4.05 9.32
C CYS A 134 21.93 5.06 10.46
N SER A 135 21.59 4.62 11.67
CA SER A 135 21.60 5.45 12.88
C SER A 135 22.51 4.84 13.94
N VAL A 136 23.45 5.64 14.43
CA VAL A 136 24.43 5.30 15.45
C VAL A 136 24.03 5.95 16.77
N THR A 137 24.05 5.18 17.86
CA THR A 137 23.50 5.59 19.17
C THR A 137 24.55 6.12 20.15
N ASN A 138 25.81 5.75 19.98
CA ASN A 138 26.89 6.02 20.93
C ASN A 138 27.98 6.95 20.37
N ILE A 139 27.58 7.98 19.62
CA ILE A 139 28.50 9.05 19.21
C ILE A 139 28.90 9.90 20.42
N GLU A 140 30.19 10.18 20.54
CA GLU A 140 30.78 10.92 21.67
C GLU A 140 31.49 12.19 21.19
N LEU A 141 32.06 12.16 19.98
CA LEU A 141 32.76 13.30 19.40
C LEU A 141 31.76 14.18 18.64
N ASN A 142 31.51 15.37 19.16
CA ASN A 142 30.79 16.42 18.45
C ASN A 142 31.70 17.15 17.44
N ASN A 143 32.38 16.39 16.58
CA ASN A 143 33.30 16.93 15.57
C ASN A 143 33.16 16.17 14.26
N ILE A 144 32.60 16.84 13.25
CA ILE A 144 32.34 16.24 11.93
C ILE A 144 33.64 15.85 11.23
N ARG A 145 34.77 16.51 11.54
CA ARG A 145 36.09 16.18 10.96
C ARG A 145 36.65 14.85 11.42
N ALA A 146 36.12 14.31 12.51
CA ALA A 146 36.46 12.99 13.01
C ALA A 146 35.55 11.90 12.42
N MET A 147 34.58 12.26 11.57
CA MET A 147 33.61 11.32 11.00
C MET A 147 34.02 10.89 9.60
N PHE A 148 33.85 9.59 9.34
CA PHE A 148 33.96 9.00 8.02
C PHE A 148 32.78 8.06 7.81
N VAL A 149 32.06 8.20 6.69
CA VAL A 149 30.88 7.39 6.38
C VAL A 149 31.06 6.75 5.02
N ARG A 150 30.80 5.45 4.90
CA ARG A 150 30.76 4.74 3.64
C ARG A 150 29.46 3.97 3.51
N TRP A 151 28.90 3.99 2.32
CA TRP A 151 27.92 3.03 1.89
C TRP A 151 28.51 2.15 0.82
N LYS A 152 28.32 0.83 0.97
CA LYS A 152 28.77 -0.17 0.03
C LYS A 152 27.60 -0.96 -0.52
N TYR A 153 27.68 -1.31 -1.79
CA TYR A 153 26.81 -2.28 -2.45
C TYR A 153 27.67 -3.35 -3.11
N LYS A 154 27.41 -4.62 -2.79
CA LYS A 154 28.24 -5.77 -3.26
C LYS A 154 29.75 -5.56 -2.99
N GLY A 155 30.09 -4.96 -1.85
CA GLY A 155 31.47 -4.69 -1.43
C GLY A 155 32.17 -3.50 -2.11
N ARG A 156 31.50 -2.77 -3.02
CA ARG A 156 32.04 -1.55 -3.64
C ARG A 156 31.42 -0.31 -3.00
N ASP A 157 32.24 0.71 -2.76
CA ASP A 157 31.75 2.00 -2.26
C ASP A 157 30.85 2.66 -3.32
N ILE A 158 29.63 2.99 -2.91
CA ILE A 158 28.65 3.72 -3.73
C ILE A 158 28.56 5.19 -3.29
N TYR A 159 28.84 5.46 -2.02
CA TYR A 159 28.87 6.78 -1.44
C TYR A 159 29.90 6.81 -0.31
N THR A 160 30.74 7.85 -0.26
CA THR A 160 31.66 8.09 0.84
C THR A 160 31.66 9.55 1.24
N PHE A 161 31.64 9.83 2.54
CA PHE A 161 31.84 11.15 3.11
C PHE A 161 33.09 11.13 3.99
N ASP A 162 34.07 11.97 3.64
CA ASP A 162 35.28 12.22 4.42
C ASP A 162 35.14 13.57 5.13
N GLY A 163 34.86 13.55 6.44
CA GLY A 163 34.72 14.76 7.24
C GLY A 163 36.01 15.54 7.41
N PHE A 164 37.18 14.90 7.29
CA PHE A 164 38.47 15.59 7.40
C PHE A 164 38.73 16.48 6.19
N GLN A 165 38.40 15.99 4.99
CA GLN A 165 38.52 16.72 3.72
C GLN A 165 37.27 17.51 3.35
N ASP A 166 36.18 17.36 4.10
CA ASP A 166 34.84 17.83 3.73
C ASP A 166 34.47 17.42 2.30
N LYS A 167 34.74 16.14 1.98
CA LYS A 167 34.67 15.62 0.61
C LYS A 167 33.67 14.49 0.52
N VAL A 168 32.73 14.64 -0.42
CA VAL A 168 31.81 13.58 -0.82
C VAL A 168 32.30 12.95 -2.12
N THR A 169 32.33 11.62 -2.17
CA THR A 169 32.60 10.87 -3.40
C THR A 169 31.42 9.93 -3.66
N ILE A 170 30.94 9.92 -4.90
CA ILE A 170 29.77 9.15 -5.33
C ILE A 170 30.20 8.29 -6.52
N SER A 171 29.75 7.04 -6.55
CA SER A 171 29.99 6.16 -7.69
C SER A 171 29.17 6.60 -8.92
N ASN A 172 29.73 6.43 -10.12
CA ASN A 172 29.04 6.75 -11.37
C ASN A 172 27.72 5.98 -11.55
N ASP A 173 27.62 4.78 -10.97
CA ASP A 173 26.43 3.92 -11.05
C ASP A 173 25.33 4.33 -10.05
N PHE A 174 25.58 5.31 -9.16
CA PHE A 174 24.70 5.71 -8.06
C PHE A 174 24.66 7.24 -7.89
N GLN A 175 24.50 8.00 -8.96
CA GLN A 175 24.62 9.48 -8.93
C GLN A 175 23.61 10.18 -8.03
N SER A 176 22.45 9.57 -7.77
CA SER A 176 21.42 10.12 -6.87
C SER A 176 21.71 9.90 -5.38
N ALA A 177 22.75 9.13 -5.05
CA ALA A 177 23.11 8.79 -3.69
C ALA A 177 23.44 10.04 -2.86
N SER A 178 22.71 10.25 -1.77
CA SER A 178 22.89 11.41 -0.91
C SER A 178 22.62 11.09 0.56
N ILE A 179 23.39 11.73 1.44
CA ILE A 179 23.18 11.73 2.90
C ILE A 179 23.02 13.18 3.34
N PHE A 180 22.22 13.40 4.38
CA PHE A 180 22.12 14.71 5.00
C PHE A 180 23.28 14.92 5.99
N VAL A 181 24.37 15.54 5.53
CA VAL A 181 25.62 15.72 6.30
C VAL A 181 25.42 16.32 7.71
N PRO A 182 24.54 17.31 7.94
CA PRO A 182 24.33 17.86 9.29
C PRO A 182 23.85 16.82 10.33
N ASP A 183 23.17 15.77 9.89
CA ASP A 183 22.62 14.71 10.74
C ASP A 183 23.67 13.67 11.17
N ILE A 184 24.88 13.70 10.60
CA ILE A 184 25.94 12.75 10.95
C ILE A 184 26.35 12.93 12.42
N LEU A 185 26.37 14.17 12.92
CA LEU A 185 26.69 14.47 14.33
C LEU A 185 25.62 14.01 15.31
N SER A 186 24.36 13.90 14.86
CA SER A 186 23.27 13.30 15.65
C SER A 186 23.21 11.78 15.47
N GLY A 187 24.13 11.21 14.70
CA GLY A 187 24.25 9.78 14.44
C GLY A 187 23.42 9.26 13.29
N ASN A 188 22.77 10.12 12.52
CA ASN A 188 22.01 9.70 11.36
C ASN A 188 22.84 9.86 10.07
N SER A 189 23.23 8.71 9.51
CA SER A 189 23.98 8.55 8.25
C SER A 189 23.14 7.82 7.19
N SER A 190 21.82 7.98 7.23
CA SER A 190 20.89 7.30 6.32
C SER A 190 21.11 7.74 4.86
N LEU A 191 21.14 6.77 3.95
CA LEU A 191 21.35 6.99 2.52
C LEU A 191 20.02 7.15 1.79
N ARG A 192 19.89 8.23 1.03
CA ARG A 192 18.79 8.46 0.10
C ARG A 192 19.23 8.10 -1.31
N LEU A 193 18.42 7.30 -2.00
CA LEU A 193 18.58 6.91 -3.40
C LEU A 193 17.30 7.23 -4.19
N SER A 194 17.41 7.61 -5.46
CA SER A 194 16.27 7.60 -6.39
C SER A 194 15.89 6.15 -6.75
N ASP A 195 14.69 5.94 -7.29
CA ASP A 195 14.26 4.59 -7.70
C ASP A 195 15.19 3.94 -8.74
N ASP A 196 15.73 4.74 -9.67
CA ASP A 196 16.65 4.28 -10.73
C ASP A 196 17.95 3.70 -10.15
N ASP A 197 18.48 4.30 -9.09
CA ASP A 197 19.73 3.87 -8.44
C ASP A 197 19.49 2.92 -7.25
N ALA A 198 18.24 2.76 -6.81
CA ALA A 198 17.86 1.89 -5.69
C ALA A 198 17.78 0.41 -6.13
N VAL A 199 18.93 -0.18 -6.40
CA VAL A 199 19.07 -1.60 -6.82
C VAL A 199 18.78 -2.55 -5.66
N LEU A 200 18.02 -3.63 -5.91
CA LEU A 200 17.70 -4.62 -4.88
C LEU A 200 18.95 -5.35 -4.35
N GLY A 201 18.95 -5.69 -3.06
CA GLY A 201 20.00 -6.46 -2.40
C GLY A 201 20.54 -5.83 -1.12
N ASN A 202 21.72 -6.27 -0.73
CA ASN A 202 22.33 -5.88 0.55
C ASN A 202 23.23 -4.66 0.39
N TYR A 203 22.98 -3.67 1.22
CA TYR A 203 23.78 -2.47 1.39
C TYR A 203 24.47 -2.50 2.75
N THR A 204 25.72 -2.06 2.81
CA THR A 204 26.47 -1.97 4.07
C THR A 204 26.74 -0.51 4.36
N CYS A 205 26.31 -0.04 5.54
CA CYS A 205 26.69 1.26 6.08
C CYS A 205 27.87 1.05 7.03
N GLU A 206 28.98 1.72 6.79
CA GLU A 206 30.15 1.76 7.66
C GLU A 206 30.31 3.18 8.17
N VAL A 207 30.38 3.33 9.50
CA VAL A 207 30.61 4.62 10.16
C VAL A 207 31.87 4.49 10.99
N THR A 208 32.73 5.50 10.89
CA THR A 208 33.93 5.63 11.70
C THR A 208 33.92 6.99 12.38
N GLU A 209 34.16 7.00 13.69
CA GLU A 209 34.35 8.19 14.50
C GLU A 209 35.73 8.10 15.17
N ALA A 210 36.70 8.85 14.64
CA ALA A 210 38.12 8.76 14.98
C ALA A 210 38.67 7.33 14.90
N ASN A 211 38.76 6.62 16.03
CA ASN A 211 39.27 5.24 16.12
C ASN A 211 38.15 4.20 16.34
N ARG A 212 36.90 4.64 16.48
CA ARG A 212 35.74 3.78 16.70
C ARG A 212 35.08 3.51 15.36
N GLU A 213 34.84 2.25 15.06
CA GLU A 213 34.21 1.84 13.81
C GLU A 213 33.03 0.93 14.10
N GLY A 214 32.11 0.87 13.15
CA GLY A 214 31.10 -0.14 13.13
C GLY A 214 30.37 -0.16 11.80
N GLU A 215 29.69 -1.28 11.56
CA GLU A 215 28.96 -1.49 10.32
C GLU A 215 27.58 -2.11 10.57
N ILE A 216 26.66 -1.84 9.67
CA ILE A 216 25.36 -2.50 9.60
C ILE A 216 25.01 -2.83 8.16
N ILE A 217 24.39 -3.99 7.97
CA ILE A 217 23.87 -4.42 6.67
C ILE A 217 22.36 -4.21 6.65
N VAL A 218 21.89 -3.52 5.62
CA VAL A 218 20.48 -3.26 5.33
C VAL A 218 20.13 -3.92 4.00
N GLU A 219 19.15 -4.80 4.03
CA GLU A 219 18.61 -5.46 2.83
C GLU A 219 17.48 -4.62 2.23
N LEU A 220 17.60 -4.26 0.96
CA LEU A 220 16.55 -3.64 0.17
C LEU A 220 15.79 -4.70 -0.62
N ARG A 221 14.53 -4.93 -0.26
CA ARG A 221 13.62 -5.87 -0.96
C ARG A 221 12.53 -5.15 -1.72
N TYR A 222 12.06 -5.80 -2.76
CA TYR A 222 10.85 -5.38 -3.46
C TYR A 222 9.63 -6.05 -2.83
N HIS A 223 8.67 -5.26 -2.39
CA HIS A 223 7.39 -5.74 -1.87
C HIS A 223 6.28 -5.40 -2.88
N VAL A 224 5.61 -6.45 -3.35
CA VAL A 224 4.55 -6.33 -4.34
C VAL A 224 3.28 -5.78 -3.70
N VAL A 225 2.83 -4.60 -4.12
CA VAL A 225 1.61 -3.98 -3.59
C VAL A 225 0.52 -3.97 -4.66
N SER A 226 -0.61 -4.62 -4.37
CA SER A 226 -1.78 -4.60 -5.26
C SER A 226 -2.35 -3.18 -5.37
N TRP A 227 -2.61 -2.72 -6.60
CA TRP A 227 -3.11 -1.37 -6.86
C TRP A 227 -4.53 -1.15 -6.34
N PHE A 228 -5.40 -2.14 -6.46
CA PHE A 228 -6.73 -2.19 -5.83
C PHE A 228 -6.87 -3.47 -5.01
N ASN A 229 -7.80 -3.46 -4.06
CA ASN A 229 -8.15 -4.67 -3.32
C ASN A 229 -8.72 -5.73 -4.29
N PRO A 230 -8.43 -7.03 -4.13
CA PRO A 230 -9.04 -8.08 -4.95
C PRO A 230 -10.55 -7.97 -5.12
N LYS A 231 -11.29 -7.57 -4.07
CA LYS A 231 -12.75 -7.37 -4.15
C LYS A 231 -13.14 -6.21 -5.08
N GLU A 232 -12.37 -5.13 -5.04
CA GLU A 232 -12.58 -3.94 -5.88
C GLU A 232 -12.27 -4.25 -7.35
N ASN A 233 -11.17 -4.95 -7.62
CA ASN A 233 -10.81 -5.40 -8.98
C ASN A 233 -11.92 -6.20 -9.64
N ILE A 234 -12.53 -7.12 -8.90
CA ILE A 234 -13.65 -7.93 -9.39
C ILE A 234 -14.84 -7.03 -9.78
N LEU A 235 -15.18 -6.03 -8.95
CA LEU A 235 -16.29 -5.11 -9.24
C LEU A 235 -16.01 -4.21 -10.46
N ILE A 236 -14.78 -3.71 -10.60
CA ILE A 236 -14.35 -2.89 -11.74
C ILE A 236 -14.52 -3.65 -13.06
N VAL A 237 -14.28 -4.95 -13.08
CA VAL A 237 -14.44 -5.79 -14.29
C VAL A 237 -15.89 -6.23 -14.50
N ILE A 238 -16.61 -6.61 -13.45
CA ILE A 238 -17.97 -7.14 -13.55
C ILE A 238 -18.97 -6.06 -13.97
N PHE A 239 -18.92 -4.85 -13.41
CA PHE A 239 -19.92 -3.81 -13.71
C PHE A 239 -19.98 -3.42 -15.21
N PRO A 240 -18.86 -3.17 -15.91
CA PRO A 240 -18.86 -2.92 -17.35
C PRO A 240 -19.38 -4.10 -18.17
N ILE A 241 -19.02 -5.34 -17.81
CA ILE A 241 -19.53 -6.54 -18.49
C ILE A 241 -21.05 -6.63 -18.34
N LEU A 242 -21.57 -6.41 -17.12
CA LEU A 242 -23.00 -6.37 -16.88
C LEU A 242 -23.69 -5.26 -17.67
N ALA A 243 -23.13 -4.05 -17.70
CA ALA A 243 -23.68 -2.94 -18.49
C ALA A 243 -23.76 -3.27 -19.99
N ILE A 244 -22.73 -3.94 -20.54
CA ILE A 244 -22.73 -4.41 -21.93
C ILE A 244 -23.83 -5.46 -22.14
N LEU A 245 -23.93 -6.47 -21.28
CA LEU A 245 -24.95 -7.51 -21.43
C LEU A 245 -26.36 -6.93 -21.38
N LEU A 246 -26.59 -5.95 -20.50
CA LEU A 246 -27.85 -5.23 -20.40
C LEU A 246 -28.15 -4.41 -21.66
N SER A 247 -27.15 -3.70 -22.21
CA SER A 247 -27.32 -2.92 -23.45
C SER A 247 -27.64 -3.80 -24.67
N TRP A 248 -26.99 -4.97 -24.80
CA TRP A 248 -27.35 -5.98 -25.80
C TRP A 248 -28.79 -6.49 -25.62
N GLY A 249 -29.24 -6.67 -24.37
CA GLY A 249 -30.63 -7.02 -24.06
C GLY A 249 -31.62 -5.97 -24.56
N GLN A 250 -31.30 -4.68 -24.39
CA GLN A 250 -32.14 -3.58 -24.88
C GLN A 250 -32.21 -3.59 -26.41
N PHE A 251 -31.06 -3.76 -27.06
CA PHE A 251 -30.97 -3.89 -28.51
C PHE A 251 -31.77 -5.09 -29.04
N GLY A 252 -31.76 -6.21 -28.32
CA GLY A 252 -32.58 -7.39 -28.62
C GLY A 252 -34.09 -7.08 -28.64
N ILE A 253 -34.58 -6.27 -27.70
CA ILE A 253 -36.00 -5.85 -27.68
C ILE A 253 -36.34 -4.97 -28.90
N VAL A 254 -35.47 -4.02 -29.25
CA VAL A 254 -35.67 -3.14 -30.42
C VAL A 254 -35.71 -3.97 -31.69
N THR A 255 -34.72 -4.84 -31.92
CA THR A 255 -34.65 -5.67 -33.12
C THR A 255 -35.81 -6.63 -33.26
N LEU A 256 -36.25 -7.29 -32.18
CA LEU A 256 -37.44 -8.15 -32.18
C LEU A 256 -38.70 -7.38 -32.58
N LYS A 257 -38.87 -6.16 -32.07
CA LYS A 257 -40.04 -5.32 -32.37
C LYS A 257 -40.04 -4.81 -33.81
N TYR A 258 -38.86 -4.52 -34.36
CA TYR A 258 -38.70 -4.01 -35.72
C TYR A 258 -38.44 -5.09 -36.78
N LYS A 259 -38.41 -6.39 -36.43
CA LYS A 259 -38.33 -7.50 -37.39
C LYS A 259 -39.48 -7.50 -38.43
N ALA A 260 -40.51 -6.68 -38.24
CA ALA A 260 -41.61 -6.48 -39.19
C ALA A 260 -41.36 -5.39 -40.25
N ASN A 261 -40.36 -4.50 -40.09
CA ASN A 261 -40.02 -3.45 -41.07
C ASN A 261 -38.51 -3.45 -41.29
N CYS A 262 -38.07 -3.51 -42.56
CA CYS A 262 -36.68 -3.64 -42.98
C CYS A 262 -35.66 -2.86 -42.12
N PRO A 263 -34.50 -3.47 -41.80
CA PRO A 263 -33.51 -2.86 -40.92
C PRO A 263 -33.05 -1.52 -41.50
N SER A 264 -33.35 -0.43 -40.77
CA SER A 264 -32.89 0.90 -41.15
C SER A 264 -31.37 0.99 -41.04
N GLU A 265 -30.73 1.83 -41.85
CA GLU A 265 -29.30 2.13 -41.80
C GLU A 265 -28.83 2.49 -40.38
N LYS A 266 -29.69 3.19 -39.63
CA LYS A 266 -29.48 3.57 -38.23
C LYS A 266 -29.34 2.37 -37.30
N THR A 267 -30.06 1.28 -37.56
CA THR A 267 -30.00 0.05 -36.76
C THR A 267 -28.68 -0.69 -36.95
N PHE A 268 -28.13 -0.69 -38.17
CA PHE A 268 -26.83 -1.30 -38.46
C PHE A 268 -25.68 -0.57 -37.76
N GLY A 269 -25.71 0.77 -37.75
CA GLY A 269 -24.74 1.58 -37.01
C GLY A 269 -24.70 1.29 -35.50
N LEU A 270 -25.85 1.00 -34.89
CA LEU A 270 -25.92 0.62 -33.45
C LEU A 270 -25.27 -0.73 -33.18
N ILE A 271 -25.44 -1.72 -34.08
CA ILE A 271 -24.79 -3.03 -33.96
C ILE A 271 -23.28 -2.89 -34.03
N ILE A 272 -22.78 -2.17 -35.04
CA ILE A 272 -21.34 -1.96 -35.22
C ILE A 272 -20.75 -1.26 -33.99
N SER A 273 -21.39 -0.19 -33.52
CA SER A 273 -20.96 0.54 -32.33
C SER A 273 -20.95 -0.35 -31.09
N GLY A 274 -21.98 -1.17 -30.91
CA GLY A 274 -22.07 -2.15 -29.82
C GLY A 274 -20.94 -3.20 -29.85
N ILE A 275 -20.62 -3.74 -31.03
CA ILE A 275 -19.52 -4.69 -31.19
C ILE A 275 -18.18 -4.03 -30.87
N ILE A 276 -17.91 -2.84 -31.41
CA ILE A 276 -16.68 -2.08 -31.15
C ILE A 276 -16.53 -1.81 -29.65
N LEU A 277 -17.61 -1.40 -28.98
CA LEU A 277 -17.65 -1.18 -27.53
C LEU A 277 -17.29 -2.46 -26.75
N THR A 278 -17.86 -3.61 -27.14
CA THR A 278 -17.51 -4.89 -26.49
C THR A 278 -16.04 -5.25 -26.67
N LEU A 279 -15.47 -5.02 -27.86
CA LEU A 279 -14.08 -5.28 -28.13
C LEU A 279 -13.17 -4.45 -27.23
N PHE A 280 -13.44 -3.14 -27.09
CA PHE A 280 -12.66 -2.27 -26.22
C PHE A 280 -12.71 -2.72 -24.75
N VAL A 281 -13.87 -3.10 -24.24
CA VAL A 281 -14.00 -3.56 -22.84
C VAL A 281 -13.36 -4.92 -22.62
N ILE A 282 -13.42 -5.85 -23.59
CA ILE A 282 -12.72 -7.14 -23.51
C ILE A 282 -11.21 -6.94 -23.49
N ILE A 283 -10.68 -6.09 -24.39
CA ILE A 283 -9.25 -5.75 -24.41
C ILE A 283 -8.85 -5.05 -23.10
N GLY A 284 -9.68 -4.11 -22.63
CA GLY A 284 -9.47 -3.41 -21.36
C GLY A 284 -9.42 -4.36 -20.17
N ALA A 285 -10.35 -5.31 -20.08
CA ALA A 285 -10.37 -6.33 -19.03
C ALA A 285 -9.18 -7.30 -19.12
N ALA A 286 -8.74 -7.65 -20.33
CA ALA A 286 -7.54 -8.50 -20.53
C ALA A 286 -6.25 -7.77 -20.13
N LEU A 287 -6.16 -6.46 -20.38
CA LEU A 287 -5.03 -5.62 -19.97
C LEU A 287 -5.06 -5.26 -18.48
N PHE A 288 -6.25 -5.26 -17.88
CA PHE A 288 -6.46 -5.03 -16.45
C PHE A 288 -6.18 -6.32 -15.65
N ILE A 289 -4.91 -6.70 -15.57
CA ILE A 289 -4.49 -7.85 -14.75
C ILE A 289 -4.46 -7.40 -13.28
N PRO A 290 -5.19 -8.08 -12.37
CA PRO A 290 -5.13 -7.74 -10.95
C PRO A 290 -3.70 -7.91 -10.44
N GLY A 291 -3.10 -6.81 -10.01
CA GLY A 291 -1.68 -6.79 -9.64
C GLY A 291 -1.22 -5.39 -9.28
N GLU A 292 0.06 -5.13 -9.48
CA GLU A 292 0.68 -3.84 -9.15
C GLU A 292 0.25 -2.72 -10.09
N TYR A 293 0.53 -1.49 -9.68
CA TYR A 293 0.42 -0.35 -10.58
C TYR A 293 1.40 -0.51 -11.73
N SER A 294 0.89 -0.48 -12.96
CA SER A 294 1.69 -0.53 -14.18
C SER A 294 0.99 0.25 -15.27
N ILE A 295 1.75 0.81 -16.21
CA ILE A 295 1.24 1.53 -17.38
C ILE A 295 0.23 0.66 -18.14
N LYS A 296 0.47 -0.66 -18.22
CA LYS A 296 -0.45 -1.62 -18.84
C LYS A 296 -1.79 -1.68 -18.11
N ASN A 297 -1.76 -1.83 -16.78
CA ASN A 297 -2.95 -1.92 -15.96
C ASN A 297 -3.75 -0.61 -15.97
N ALA A 298 -3.06 0.54 -15.91
CA ALA A 298 -3.69 1.86 -16.02
C ALA A 298 -4.36 2.07 -17.38
N SER A 299 -3.72 1.62 -18.46
CA SER A 299 -4.32 1.66 -19.80
C SER A 299 -5.54 0.76 -19.92
N GLY A 300 -5.52 -0.45 -19.33
CA GLY A 300 -6.67 -1.35 -19.27
C GLY A 300 -7.85 -0.74 -18.54
N LEU A 301 -7.59 -0.10 -17.39
CA LEU A 301 -8.61 0.63 -16.63
C LEU A 301 -9.21 1.80 -17.43
N GLY A 302 -8.37 2.56 -18.14
CA GLY A 302 -8.83 3.61 -19.04
C GLY A 302 -9.69 3.08 -20.19
N LEU A 303 -9.30 1.95 -20.80
CA LEU A 303 -10.07 1.26 -21.84
C LEU A 303 -11.39 0.66 -21.34
N ILE A 304 -11.55 0.46 -20.04
CA ILE A 304 -12.85 0.09 -19.45
C ILE A 304 -13.75 1.31 -19.28
N VAL A 305 -13.20 2.41 -18.76
CA VAL A 305 -13.99 3.59 -18.37
C VAL A 305 -14.33 4.49 -19.57
N VAL A 306 -13.38 4.78 -20.44
CA VAL A 306 -13.58 5.73 -21.56
C VAL A 306 -14.71 5.27 -22.51
N PRO A 307 -14.82 3.99 -22.90
CA PRO A 307 -15.91 3.55 -23.77
C PRO A 307 -17.30 3.61 -23.13
N THR A 308 -17.41 3.79 -21.81
CA THR A 308 -18.73 3.96 -21.16
C THR A 308 -19.46 5.22 -21.64
N LEU A 309 -18.75 6.24 -22.15
CA LEU A 309 -19.39 7.36 -22.84
C LEU A 309 -20.10 6.93 -24.13
N MET A 310 -19.49 6.02 -24.90
CA MET A 310 -20.13 5.43 -26.08
C MET A 310 -21.37 4.63 -25.69
N LEU A 311 -21.34 3.99 -24.52
CA LEU A 311 -22.47 3.26 -23.95
C LEU A 311 -23.66 4.21 -23.64
N VAL A 312 -23.39 5.40 -23.07
CA VAL A 312 -24.41 6.47 -22.87
C VAL A 312 -25.02 6.92 -24.21
N LEU A 313 -24.18 7.15 -25.22
CA LEU A 313 -24.64 7.56 -26.55
C LEU A 313 -25.50 6.48 -27.22
N LEU A 314 -25.10 5.21 -27.08
CA LEU A 314 -25.85 4.08 -27.60
C LEU A 314 -27.23 3.98 -26.95
N GLN A 315 -27.28 4.16 -25.63
CA GLN A 315 -28.53 4.17 -24.86
C GLN A 315 -29.48 5.29 -25.31
N TYR A 316 -28.95 6.49 -25.56
CA TYR A 316 -29.72 7.59 -26.12
C TYR A 316 -30.33 7.23 -27.49
N CYS A 317 -29.54 6.65 -28.39
CA CYS A 317 -30.05 6.25 -29.71
C CYS A 317 -31.11 5.14 -29.62
N VAL A 318 -30.95 4.18 -28.70
CA VAL A 318 -31.93 3.11 -28.46
C VAL A 318 -33.27 3.68 -27.98
N PHE A 319 -33.27 4.61 -27.02
CA PHE A 319 -34.51 5.24 -26.56
C PHE A 319 -35.18 6.10 -27.65
N MET A 320 -34.39 6.88 -28.38
CA MET A 320 -34.89 7.69 -29.51
C MET A 320 -35.60 6.82 -30.56
N THR A 321 -35.03 5.66 -30.89
CA THR A 321 -35.59 4.76 -31.92
C THR A 321 -36.78 3.94 -31.43
N ALA A 322 -36.84 3.57 -30.15
CA ALA A 322 -37.87 2.65 -29.64
C ALA A 322 -39.20 3.32 -29.30
N PHE A 323 -39.18 4.47 -28.60
CA PHE A 323 -40.39 5.09 -28.04
C PHE A 323 -40.38 6.63 -28.06
N GLY A 324 -39.31 7.26 -28.55
CA GLY A 324 -39.08 8.70 -28.44
C GLY A 324 -38.66 9.13 -27.02
N MET A 325 -38.23 10.40 -26.86
CA MET A 325 -37.72 10.93 -25.58
C MET A 325 -38.85 11.16 -24.58
N THR A 326 -39.04 10.20 -23.67
CA THR A 326 -39.93 10.37 -22.51
C THR A 326 -39.17 10.96 -21.32
N SER A 327 -39.89 11.58 -20.38
CA SER A 327 -39.28 12.13 -19.16
C SER A 327 -38.48 11.09 -18.37
N PHE A 328 -38.95 9.84 -18.33
CA PHE A 328 -38.24 8.73 -17.68
C PHE A 328 -36.94 8.34 -18.40
N ALA A 329 -36.96 8.30 -19.73
CA ALA A 329 -35.76 8.07 -20.53
C ALA A 329 -34.72 9.18 -20.31
N ILE A 330 -35.15 10.44 -20.25
CA ILE A 330 -34.28 11.58 -19.93
C ILE A 330 -33.65 11.41 -18.54
N ALA A 331 -34.44 11.01 -17.53
CA ALA A 331 -33.92 10.78 -16.18
C ALA A 331 -32.85 9.67 -16.13
N ILE A 332 -33.04 8.58 -16.87
CA ILE A 332 -32.05 7.50 -16.99
C ILE A 332 -30.76 8.02 -17.63
N LEU A 333 -30.85 8.79 -18.71
CA LEU A 333 -29.67 9.34 -19.39
C LEU A 333 -28.89 10.30 -18.50
N ILE A 334 -29.58 11.14 -17.72
CA ILE A 334 -28.93 12.03 -16.75
C ILE A 334 -28.19 11.22 -15.67
N LEU A 335 -28.82 10.17 -15.14
CA LEU A 335 -28.21 9.27 -14.15
C LEU A 335 -26.97 8.58 -14.71
N GLN A 336 -27.03 8.13 -15.96
CA GLN A 336 -25.91 7.47 -16.63
C GLN A 336 -24.75 8.43 -16.92
N LEU A 337 -25.05 9.67 -17.34
CA LEU A 337 -24.04 10.71 -17.51
C LEU A 337 -23.39 11.08 -16.17
N GLY A 338 -24.18 11.16 -15.09
CA GLY A 338 -23.65 11.35 -13.73
C GLY A 338 -22.71 10.21 -13.31
N GLY A 339 -23.09 8.96 -13.58
CA GLY A 339 -22.24 7.79 -13.36
C GLY A 339 -20.93 7.85 -14.14
N TYR A 340 -20.98 8.26 -15.42
CA TYR A 340 -19.79 8.48 -16.25
C TYR A 340 -18.85 9.54 -15.67
N ILE A 341 -19.38 10.69 -15.25
CA ILE A 341 -18.56 11.77 -14.67
C ILE A 341 -17.86 11.26 -13.39
N LEU A 342 -18.59 10.54 -12.52
CA LEU A 342 -18.00 9.95 -11.31
C LEU A 342 -16.91 8.92 -11.65
N ALA A 343 -17.13 8.07 -12.66
CA ALA A 343 -16.15 7.09 -13.09
C ALA A 343 -14.90 7.76 -13.72
N ALA A 344 -15.07 8.81 -14.53
CA ALA A 344 -13.97 9.54 -15.15
C ALA A 344 -13.12 10.32 -14.14
N VAL A 345 -13.78 10.95 -13.16
CA VAL A 345 -13.10 11.60 -12.03
C VAL A 345 -12.38 10.56 -11.17
N GLY A 346 -13.05 9.45 -10.85
CA GLY A 346 -12.44 8.32 -10.14
C GLY A 346 -11.21 7.77 -10.85
N LEU A 347 -11.27 7.56 -12.17
CA LEU A 347 -10.13 7.13 -12.99
C LEU A 347 -8.98 8.12 -12.89
N SER A 348 -9.25 9.41 -13.03
CA SER A 348 -8.22 10.46 -12.99
C SER A 348 -7.50 10.46 -11.64
N LEU A 349 -8.24 10.36 -10.55
CA LEU A 349 -7.68 10.31 -9.20
C LEU A 349 -6.90 9.02 -8.95
N CYS A 350 -7.33 7.89 -9.54
CA CYS A 350 -6.60 6.63 -9.47
C CYS A 350 -5.29 6.64 -10.26
N VAL A 351 -5.21 7.35 -11.38
CA VAL A 351 -3.99 7.45 -12.20
C VAL A 351 -3.00 8.48 -11.63
N MET A 352 -3.48 9.51 -10.93
CA MET A 352 -2.63 10.54 -10.34
C MET A 352 -1.87 10.08 -9.08
N VAL A 353 -2.38 9.07 -8.37
CA VAL A 353 -1.78 8.58 -7.12
C VAL A 353 -1.53 7.08 -7.23
N CYS A 354 -0.33 6.65 -6.87
CA CYS A 354 0.09 5.25 -7.02
C CYS A 354 -0.65 4.28 -6.08
N ALA A 355 -1.21 4.76 -4.96
CA ALA A 355 -2.14 4.04 -4.10
C ALA A 355 -3.51 4.76 -4.08
N PRO A 356 -4.52 4.26 -4.81
CA PRO A 356 -5.80 4.92 -4.96
C PRO A 356 -6.64 4.75 -3.69
N THR A 357 -6.61 5.74 -2.81
CA THR A 357 -7.53 5.81 -1.66
C THR A 357 -8.99 6.04 -2.08
N GLN A 358 -9.21 6.46 -3.33
CA GLN A 358 -10.51 6.81 -3.90
C GLN A 358 -11.02 5.82 -4.97
N GLY A 359 -10.47 4.60 -5.01
CA GLY A 359 -11.00 3.51 -5.85
C GLY A 359 -12.52 3.29 -5.76
N PRO A 360 -13.15 3.42 -4.57
CA PRO A 360 -14.61 3.33 -4.44
C PRO A 360 -15.40 4.34 -5.28
N LEU A 361 -14.82 5.52 -5.58
CA LEU A 361 -15.49 6.53 -6.40
C LEU A 361 -15.66 6.02 -7.85
N LEU A 362 -14.60 5.45 -8.43
CA LEU A 362 -14.63 4.83 -9.75
C LEU A 362 -15.67 3.71 -9.80
N ILE A 363 -15.65 2.82 -8.81
CA ILE A 363 -16.57 1.69 -8.71
C ILE A 363 -18.02 2.16 -8.61
N SER A 364 -18.28 3.21 -7.82
CA SER A 364 -19.63 3.77 -7.70
C SER A 364 -20.14 4.33 -9.02
N GLY A 365 -19.29 5.01 -9.81
CA GLY A 365 -19.65 5.49 -11.14
C GLY A 365 -20.02 4.36 -12.10
N LEU A 366 -19.20 3.31 -12.15
CA LEU A 366 -19.47 2.10 -12.96
C LEU A 366 -20.76 1.39 -12.53
N ALA A 367 -21.02 1.30 -11.23
CA ALA A 367 -22.25 0.71 -10.70
C ALA A 367 -23.49 1.52 -11.10
N ILE A 368 -23.43 2.85 -11.04
CA ILE A 368 -24.52 3.75 -11.48
C ILE A 368 -24.82 3.55 -12.97
N ILE A 369 -23.79 3.40 -13.81
CA ILE A 369 -23.97 3.13 -15.24
C ILE A 369 -24.67 1.78 -15.46
N ALA A 370 -24.24 0.72 -14.77
CA ALA A 370 -24.88 -0.60 -14.88
C ALA A 370 -26.34 -0.57 -14.39
N LEU A 371 -26.63 0.18 -13.32
CA LEU A 371 -28.01 0.39 -12.84
C LEU A 371 -28.86 1.17 -13.84
N ALA A 372 -28.32 2.18 -14.51
CA ALA A 372 -29.02 2.92 -15.56
C ALA A 372 -29.43 2.01 -16.72
N GLU A 373 -28.52 1.13 -17.17
CA GLU A 373 -28.79 0.13 -18.20
C GLU A 373 -29.87 -0.87 -17.78
N LEU A 374 -29.83 -1.32 -16.52
CA LEU A 374 -30.84 -2.22 -15.98
C LEU A 374 -32.23 -1.55 -15.98
N LEU A 375 -32.31 -0.29 -15.51
CA LEU A 375 -33.53 0.50 -15.51
C LEU A 375 -34.05 0.73 -16.94
N GLY A 376 -33.15 0.98 -17.91
CA GLY A 376 -33.49 1.11 -19.32
C GLY A 376 -34.11 -0.16 -19.90
N LEU A 377 -33.51 -1.31 -19.62
CA LEU A 377 -34.04 -2.61 -20.03
C LEU A 377 -35.42 -2.90 -19.44
N VAL A 378 -35.60 -2.68 -18.14
CA VAL A 378 -36.89 -2.88 -17.44
C VAL A 378 -37.96 -1.95 -18.01
N TYR A 379 -37.62 -0.69 -18.25
CA TYR A 379 -38.52 0.30 -18.85
C TYR A 379 -39.00 -0.12 -20.24
N MET A 380 -38.07 -0.57 -21.08
CA MET A 380 -38.36 -1.03 -22.44
C MET A 380 -39.28 -2.26 -22.42
N LYS A 381 -39.03 -3.22 -21.52
CA LYS A 381 -39.92 -4.38 -21.33
C LYS A 381 -41.33 -3.97 -20.93
N PHE A 382 -41.46 -3.08 -19.94
CA PHE A 382 -42.77 -2.63 -19.45
C PHE A 382 -43.54 -1.84 -20.53
N LYS A 383 -42.87 -0.94 -21.25
CA LYS A 383 -43.48 -0.20 -22.36
C LYS A 383 -43.86 -1.09 -23.53
N ALA A 384 -43.03 -2.09 -23.86
CA ALA A 384 -43.36 -3.06 -24.90
C ALA A 384 -44.58 -3.91 -24.54
N SER A 385 -44.71 -4.35 -23.28
CA SER A 385 -45.84 -5.17 -22.83
C SER A 385 -47.18 -4.43 -22.80
N ASN A 386 -47.16 -3.10 -22.62
CA ASN A 386 -48.38 -2.29 -22.54
C ASN A 386 -48.92 -1.85 -23.91
N GLN A 387 -48.23 -2.15 -25.01
CA GLN A 387 -48.75 -1.89 -26.34
C GLN A 387 -49.74 -2.99 -26.75
N LYS A 388 -51.01 -2.62 -26.88
CA LYS A 388 -52.10 -3.52 -27.28
C LYS A 388 -51.84 -4.08 -28.69
N PRO A 389 -52.07 -5.38 -28.95
CA PRO A 389 -51.93 -5.91 -30.31
C PRO A 389 -52.87 -5.18 -31.28
N PRO A 390 -52.49 -5.01 -32.56
CA PRO A 390 -53.32 -4.35 -33.56
C PRO A 390 -54.70 -5.01 -33.63
N GLN A 391 -55.76 -4.21 -33.57
CA GLN A 391 -57.11 -4.73 -33.83
C GLN A 391 -57.18 -5.25 -35.28
N PRO A 392 -57.74 -6.46 -35.51
CA PRO A 392 -57.91 -6.96 -36.87
C PRO A 392 -58.86 -6.03 -37.65
N PRO A 393 -58.63 -5.87 -38.97
CA PRO A 393 -59.45 -5.00 -39.80
C PRO A 393 -60.91 -5.43 -39.73
N ARG A 394 -61.77 -4.47 -39.36
CA ARG A 394 -63.22 -4.66 -39.33
C ARG A 394 -63.70 -4.60 -40.79
N ASN A 395 -63.82 -5.76 -41.43
CA ASN A 395 -64.46 -5.87 -42.74
C ASN A 395 -65.87 -5.26 -42.64
N LYS A 396 -66.16 -4.29 -43.50
CA LYS A 396 -67.51 -3.75 -43.77
C LYS A 396 -68.04 -4.38 -45.02
#